data_AF-A0NJX2-F1
#
_entry.id   AF-A0NJX2-F1
#
_cell.length_a   1.000
_cell.length_b   1.000
_cell.length_c   1.000
_cell.angle_alpha   90.00
_cell.angle_beta   90.00
_cell.angle_gamma   90.00
#
_symmetry.space_group_name_H-M   'P 1'
#
loop_
_entity.id
_entity.type
_entity.pdbx_description
1 polymer ?
#
loop_
_entity_poly.entity_id
_entity_poly.type
_entity_poly.pdbx_seq_one_letter_code
_entity_poly.pdbx_strand_id
1 'polypeptide(L)'
;MIWTDTISALMCLSGNFYVNNEQPQICLLIIITFVLNLMLALNYPAAKAITPEVVIKIYLQKFNAISNTFFNLANMAAPLVGGALLAIKNIDFSEFLLINALSYIVALCMNFLIPYKKVQDEKNNAKESIVTSTLIGFKYVKNHSNLLMYMLAMGIFNFCYAGFLLAAPYIAHHFFQGNSTNYSFFNSFRCWRIVGRRVVYFSKT
;
A
#
# COMPACT_ATOMS: atom_id res chain seq x y z
N MET A 1 5.14 -6.63 11.16
CA MET A 1 6.20 -6.17 10.26
C MET A 1 7.16 -7.31 9.96
N ILE A 2 7.92 -7.83 10.94
CA ILE A 2 8.84 -8.97 10.70
C ILE A 2 8.10 -10.17 10.07
N TRP A 3 7.03 -10.67 10.69
CA TRP A 3 6.25 -11.80 10.15
C TRP A 3 5.66 -11.54 8.76
N THR A 4 5.15 -10.34 8.50
CA THR A 4 4.57 -10.00 7.19
C THR A 4 5.63 -9.97 6.11
N ASP A 5 6.83 -9.47 6.43
CA ASP A 5 7.93 -9.36 5.47
C ASP A 5 8.54 -10.74 5.19
N THR A 6 8.62 -11.62 6.20
CA THR A 6 9.04 -13.02 6.03
C THR A 6 8.09 -13.78 5.11
N ILE A 7 6.77 -13.66 5.31
CA ILE A 7 5.76 -14.35 4.48
C ILE A 7 5.80 -13.83 3.04
N SER A 8 5.94 -12.52 2.85
CA SER A 8 6.06 -11.91 1.51
C SER A 8 7.34 -12.34 0.78
N ALA A 9 8.48 -12.40 1.48
CA ALA A 9 9.73 -12.90 0.91
C ALA A 9 9.63 -14.37 0.49
N LEU A 10 9.05 -15.22 1.34
CA LEU A 10 8.86 -16.64 1.07
C LEU A 10 7.96 -16.86 -0.16
N MET A 11 6.87 -16.10 -0.29
CA MET A 11 5.97 -16.23 -1.45
C MET A 11 6.57 -15.72 -2.75
N CYS A 12 7.45 -14.72 -2.71
CA CYS A 12 8.17 -14.29 -3.90
C CYS A 12 9.24 -15.33 -4.32
N LEU A 13 9.93 -15.93 -3.35
CA LEU A 13 10.89 -17.01 -3.61
C LEU A 13 10.22 -18.27 -4.18
N SER A 14 9.08 -18.67 -3.62
CA SER A 14 8.32 -19.81 -4.16
C SER A 14 7.76 -19.50 -5.54
N GLY A 15 7.22 -18.29 -5.74
CA GLY A 15 6.75 -17.83 -7.05
C GLY A 15 7.83 -17.88 -8.13
N ASN A 16 9.07 -17.47 -7.82
CA ASN A 16 10.19 -17.57 -8.75
C ASN A 16 10.49 -19.01 -9.22
N PHE A 17 10.33 -20.01 -8.34
CA PHE A 17 10.61 -21.42 -8.68
C PHE A 17 9.45 -22.08 -9.45
N TYR A 18 8.21 -21.68 -9.17
CA TYR A 18 7.01 -22.30 -9.74
C TYR A 18 6.51 -21.61 -11.01
N VAL A 19 6.82 -20.34 -11.23
CA VAL A 19 6.41 -19.64 -12.46
C VAL A 19 7.27 -20.13 -13.61
N ASN A 20 6.64 -20.89 -14.51
CA ASN A 20 7.25 -21.34 -15.74
C ASN A 20 7.04 -20.25 -16.82
N ASN A 21 8.13 -19.81 -17.43
CA ASN A 21 8.13 -18.62 -18.29
C ASN A 21 7.43 -18.85 -19.64
N GLU A 22 7.27 -20.11 -20.06
CA GLU A 22 6.61 -20.49 -21.32
C GLU A 22 5.08 -20.55 -21.23
N GLN A 23 4.50 -20.67 -20.02
CA GLN A 23 3.06 -20.63 -19.79
C GLN A 23 2.75 -19.84 -18.51
N PRO A 24 2.51 -18.52 -18.59
CA PRO A 24 2.16 -17.72 -17.41
C PRO A 24 0.81 -18.20 -16.85
N GLN A 25 0.86 -18.92 -15.73
CA GLN A 25 -0.33 -19.35 -15.00
C GLN A 25 -0.94 -18.13 -14.29
N ILE A 26 -1.92 -17.51 -14.95
CA ILE A 26 -2.62 -16.31 -14.46
C ILE A 26 -3.14 -16.53 -13.02
N CYS A 27 -3.67 -17.71 -12.72
CA CYS A 27 -4.16 -18.06 -11.39
C CYS A 27 -3.07 -17.99 -10.31
N LEU A 28 -1.85 -18.44 -10.61
CA LEU A 28 -0.74 -18.42 -9.65
C LEU A 28 -0.32 -16.98 -9.34
N LEU A 29 -0.23 -16.12 -10.36
CA LEU A 29 0.06 -14.69 -10.18
C LEU A 29 -1.00 -13.98 -9.34
N ILE A 30 -2.28 -14.30 -9.54
CA ILE A 30 -3.39 -13.73 -8.75
C ILE A 30 -3.23 -14.12 -7.29
N ILE A 31 -2.93 -15.39 -7.00
CA ILE A 31 -2.72 -15.88 -5.62
C ILE A 31 -1.52 -15.18 -4.98
N ILE A 32 -0.38 -15.10 -5.68
CA ILE A 32 0.82 -14.41 -5.19
C ILE A 32 0.49 -12.95 -4.88
N THR A 33 -0.10 -12.23 -5.84
CA THR A 33 -0.46 -10.82 -5.69
C THR A 33 -1.46 -10.62 -4.55
N PHE A 34 -2.43 -11.50 -4.40
CA PHE A 34 -3.40 -11.48 -3.32
C PHE A 34 -2.72 -11.59 -1.95
N VAL A 35 -1.83 -12.57 -1.78
CA VAL A 35 -1.11 -12.77 -0.52
C VAL A 35 -0.19 -11.58 -0.21
N LEU A 36 0.52 -11.05 -1.21
CA LEU A 36 1.35 -9.85 -1.03
C LEU A 36 0.54 -8.65 -0.56
N ASN A 37 -0.63 -8.40 -1.18
CA ASN A 37 -1.51 -7.31 -0.79
C ASN A 37 -2.11 -7.51 0.61
N LEU A 38 -2.43 -8.76 0.98
CA LEU A 38 -2.90 -9.10 2.32
C LEU A 38 -1.83 -8.80 3.39
N MET A 39 -0.58 -9.22 3.14
CA MET A 39 0.53 -8.92 4.06
C MET A 39 0.81 -7.42 4.15
N LEU A 40 0.74 -6.70 3.03
CA LEU A 40 0.89 -5.24 3.00
C LEU A 40 -0.21 -4.54 3.82
N ALA A 41 -1.46 -5.01 3.71
CA ALA A 41 -2.59 -4.48 4.46
C ALA A 41 -2.42 -4.65 5.98
N LEU A 42 -1.78 -5.74 6.43
CA LEU A 42 -1.42 -5.96 7.83
C LEU A 42 -0.19 -5.16 8.27
N ASN A 43 0.76 -4.93 7.36
CA ASN A 43 1.97 -4.18 7.65
C ASN A 43 1.65 -2.68 7.89
N TYR A 44 0.73 -2.09 7.12
CA TYR A 44 0.38 -0.68 7.23
C TYR A 44 -0.08 -0.21 8.64
N PRO A 45 -1.02 -0.88 9.33
CA PRO A 45 -1.41 -0.51 10.70
C PRO A 45 -0.28 -0.78 11.70
N ALA A 46 0.51 -1.85 11.52
CA ALA A 46 1.65 -2.14 12.39
C ALA A 46 2.73 -1.04 12.30
N ALA A 47 3.06 -0.59 11.09
CA ALA A 47 3.99 0.51 10.87
C ALA A 47 3.49 1.83 11.47
N LYS A 48 2.18 2.11 11.35
CA LYS A 48 1.56 3.29 11.97
C LYS A 48 1.58 3.24 13.50
N ALA A 49 1.42 2.06 14.10
CA ALA A 49 1.45 1.89 15.55
C ALA A 49 2.87 2.10 16.14
N ILE A 50 3.91 1.64 15.43
CA ILE A 50 5.30 1.76 15.88
C ILE A 50 5.87 3.17 15.68
N THR A 51 5.43 3.90 14.64
CA THR A 51 5.89 5.27 14.34
C THR A 51 5.95 6.21 15.57
N PRO A 52 4.88 6.38 16.38
CA PRO A 52 4.90 7.25 17.56
C PRO A 52 5.78 6.76 18.72
N GLU A 53 6.16 5.48 18.74
CA GLU A 53 7.08 4.92 19.74
C GLU A 53 8.55 5.18 19.38
N VAL A 54 8.85 5.25 18.07
CA VAL A 54 10.21 5.45 17.55
C VAL A 54 10.52 6.93 17.29
N VAL A 55 9.51 7.76 17.02
CA VAL A 55 9.67 9.18 16.67
C VAL A 55 9.11 10.07 17.77
N ILE A 56 9.92 11.02 18.25
CA ILE A 56 9.51 12.03 19.22
C ILE A 56 8.28 12.79 18.69
N LYS A 57 7.25 12.97 19.53
CA LYS A 57 5.94 13.57 19.16
C LYS A 57 6.04 14.88 18.37
N ILE A 58 6.99 15.75 18.73
CA ILE A 58 7.24 17.05 18.08
C ILE A 58 7.64 16.87 16.60
N TYR A 59 8.34 15.79 16.26
CA TYR A 59 8.79 15.50 14.90
C TYR A 59 7.81 14.60 14.11
N LEU A 60 6.69 14.16 14.69
CA LEU A 60 5.74 13.28 14.00
C LEU A 60 5.14 13.92 12.74
N GLN A 61 4.84 15.21 12.76
CA GLN A 61 4.32 15.89 11.58
C GLN A 61 5.36 15.96 10.46
N LYS A 62 6.62 16.28 10.81
CA LYS A 62 7.75 16.30 9.86
C LYS A 62 8.00 14.90 9.29
N PHE A 63 7.97 13.87 10.13
CA PHE A 63 8.10 12.47 9.72
C PHE A 63 6.97 12.06 8.77
N ASN A 64 5.72 12.39 9.09
CA ASN A 64 4.57 12.09 8.23
C ASN A 64 4.65 12.84 6.90
N ALA A 65 5.10 14.10 6.88
CA ALA A 65 5.28 14.86 5.64
C ALA A 65 6.34 14.23 4.73
N ILE A 66 7.49 13.87 5.29
CA ILE A 66 8.59 13.20 4.58
C ILE A 66 8.12 11.83 4.07
N SER A 67 7.49 11.02 4.94
CA SER A 67 6.97 9.69 4.58
C SER A 67 5.95 9.76 3.45
N ASN A 68 4.99 10.68 3.53
CA ASN A 68 4.01 10.89 2.46
C ASN A 68 4.67 11.32 1.14
N THR A 69 5.73 12.14 1.21
CA THR A 69 6.47 12.57 0.03
C THR A 69 7.16 11.37 -0.63
N PHE A 70 7.85 10.54 0.16
CA PHE A 70 8.45 9.30 -0.32
C PHE A 70 7.41 8.34 -0.90
N PHE A 71 6.25 8.16 -0.25
CA PHE A 71 5.18 7.31 -0.79
C PHE A 71 4.67 7.82 -2.14
N ASN A 72 4.46 9.13 -2.30
CA ASN A 72 4.01 9.68 -3.57
C ASN A 72 5.09 9.52 -4.66
N LEU A 73 6.36 9.75 -4.31
CA LEU A 73 7.48 9.57 -5.22
C LEU A 73 7.64 8.11 -5.64
N ALA A 74 7.54 7.17 -4.69
CA ALA A 74 7.57 5.74 -4.95
C ALA A 74 6.40 5.30 -5.83
N ASN A 75 5.19 5.83 -5.62
CA ASN A 75 4.04 5.53 -6.48
C ASN A 75 4.22 6.05 -7.92
N MET A 76 4.93 7.16 -8.11
CA MET A 76 5.27 7.68 -9.44
C MET A 76 6.42 6.89 -10.09
N ALA A 77 7.42 6.51 -9.31
CA ALA A 77 8.58 5.76 -9.77
C ALA A 77 8.28 4.28 -10.03
N ALA A 78 7.34 3.67 -9.30
CA ALA A 78 7.07 2.23 -9.38
C ALA A 78 6.65 1.76 -10.80
N PRO A 79 5.72 2.43 -11.52
CA PRO A 79 5.41 2.06 -12.90
C PRO A 79 6.57 2.29 -13.88
N LEU A 80 7.37 3.34 -13.67
CA LEU A 80 8.53 3.64 -14.50
C LEU A 80 9.61 2.56 -14.35
N VAL A 81 9.96 2.22 -13.10
CA VAL A 81 10.95 1.18 -12.80
C VAL A 81 10.44 -0.19 -13.21
N GLY A 82 9.18 -0.52 -12.92
CA GLY A 82 8.58 -1.80 -13.32
C GLY A 82 8.51 -1.96 -14.84
N GLY A 83 8.12 -0.89 -15.56
CA GLY A 83 8.11 -0.89 -17.03
C GLY A 83 9.51 -0.98 -17.64
N ALA A 84 10.49 -0.28 -17.08
CA ALA A 84 11.88 -0.36 -17.51
C ALA A 84 12.48 -1.76 -17.28
N LEU A 85 12.20 -2.39 -16.14
CA LEU A 85 12.64 -3.76 -15.85
C LEU A 85 12.03 -4.77 -16.84
N LEU A 86 10.74 -4.66 -17.12
CA LEU A 86 10.04 -5.53 -18.08
C LEU A 86 10.42 -5.27 -19.54
N ALA A 87 10.94 -4.08 -19.87
CA ALA A 87 11.39 -3.74 -21.23
C ALA A 87 12.77 -4.32 -21.56
N ILE A 88 13.55 -4.75 -20.56
CA ILE A 88 14.83 -5.41 -20.77
C ILE A 88 14.53 -6.84 -21.25
N LYS A 89 14.83 -7.11 -22.51
CA LYS A 89 14.50 -8.35 -23.25
C LYS A 89 15.02 -9.66 -22.63
N ASN A 90 15.84 -9.58 -21.58
CA ASN A 90 16.47 -10.70 -20.90
C ASN A 90 15.91 -10.93 -19.49
N ILE A 91 15.03 -10.06 -18.98
CA ILE A 91 14.48 -10.20 -17.62
C ILE A 91 13.12 -10.86 -17.73
N ASP A 92 13.08 -12.12 -17.31
CA ASP A 92 11.86 -12.90 -17.21
C ASP A 92 11.05 -12.52 -15.96
N PHE A 93 9.77 -12.88 -15.93
CA PHE A 93 8.91 -12.56 -14.80
C PHE A 93 9.39 -13.21 -13.48
N SER A 94 10.04 -14.37 -13.57
CA SER A 94 10.66 -15.04 -12.43
C SER A 94 11.80 -14.21 -11.83
N GLU A 95 12.65 -13.60 -12.66
CA GLU A 95 13.72 -12.70 -12.20
C GLU A 95 13.17 -11.45 -11.52
N PHE A 96 12.04 -10.92 -12.01
CA PHE A 96 11.33 -9.82 -11.35
C PHE A 96 10.86 -10.21 -9.95
N LEU A 97 10.33 -11.43 -9.77
CA LEU A 97 9.95 -11.94 -8.45
C LEU A 97 11.16 -12.10 -7.52
N LEU A 98 12.30 -12.50 -8.07
CA LEU A 98 13.54 -12.65 -7.31
C LEU A 98 14.03 -11.29 -6.79
N ILE A 99 14.04 -10.26 -7.63
CA ILE A 99 14.37 -8.88 -7.22
C ILE A 99 13.41 -8.38 -6.13
N ASN A 100 12.11 -8.69 -6.28
CA ASN A 100 11.12 -8.32 -5.27
C ASN A 100 11.33 -9.07 -3.94
N ALA A 101 11.67 -10.37 -3.99
CA ALA A 101 12.03 -11.15 -2.81
C ALA A 101 13.24 -10.54 -2.09
N LEU A 102 14.27 -10.12 -2.85
CA LEU A 102 15.46 -9.47 -2.31
C LEU A 102 15.08 -8.17 -1.56
N SER A 103 14.15 -7.40 -2.12
CA SER A 103 13.64 -6.16 -1.51
C SER A 103 12.96 -6.43 -0.16
N TYR A 104 12.16 -7.50 -0.04
CA TYR A 104 11.56 -7.91 1.23
C TYR A 104 12.60 -8.40 2.24
N ILE A 105 13.65 -9.07 1.80
CA ILE A 105 14.76 -9.47 2.68
C ILE A 105 15.49 -8.25 3.24
N VAL A 106 15.77 -7.24 2.40
CA VAL A 106 16.36 -5.97 2.86
C VAL A 106 15.45 -5.27 3.87
N ALA A 107 14.14 -5.23 3.63
CA ALA A 107 13.17 -4.67 4.56
C ALA A 107 13.16 -5.41 5.91
N LEU A 108 13.26 -6.75 5.88
CA LEU A 108 13.36 -7.58 7.07
C LEU A 108 14.64 -7.26 7.85
N CYS A 109 15.80 -7.18 7.19
CA CYS A 109 17.06 -6.78 7.83
C CYS A 109 16.97 -5.38 8.46
N MET A 110 16.36 -4.42 7.77
CA MET A 110 16.13 -3.08 8.33
C MET A 110 15.24 -3.13 9.57
N ASN A 111 14.15 -3.90 9.54
CA ASN A 111 13.25 -4.06 10.69
C ASN A 111 13.96 -4.68 11.90
N PHE A 112 14.90 -5.60 11.69
CA PHE A 112 15.74 -6.14 12.77
C PHE A 112 16.71 -5.11 13.35
N LEU A 113 17.14 -4.13 12.54
CA LEU A 113 18.08 -3.09 12.96
C LEU A 113 17.39 -1.98 13.77
N ILE A 114 16.07 -1.86 13.69
CA ILE A 114 15.31 -0.86 14.46
C ILE A 114 15.31 -1.29 15.94
N PRO A 115 15.95 -0.52 16.84
CA PRO A 115 15.95 -0.84 18.26
C PRO A 115 14.56 -0.58 18.82
N TYR A 116 13.71 -1.61 18.82
CA TYR A 116 12.40 -1.56 19.44
C TYR A 116 12.56 -1.72 20.96
N LYS A 117 12.62 -0.61 21.68
CA LYS A 117 12.49 -0.63 23.14
C LYS A 117 11.01 -0.49 23.46
N LYS A 118 10.34 -1.63 23.71
CA LYS A 118 8.96 -1.64 24.23
C LYS A 118 8.93 -0.76 25.47
N VAL A 119 8.29 0.41 25.38
CA VAL A 119 7.95 1.17 26.58
C VAL A 119 6.89 0.32 27.27
N GLN A 120 7.31 -0.46 28.26
CA GLN A 120 6.40 -1.09 29.20
C GLN A 120 5.71 0.05 29.94
N ASP A 121 4.60 0.53 29.41
CA ASP A 121 3.61 1.16 30.27
C ASP A 121 3.14 0.04 31.22
N GLU A 122 3.66 0.06 32.44
CA GLU A 122 3.21 -0.76 33.58
C GLU A 122 1.80 -0.37 34.01
N LYS A 123 0.84 -0.36 33.08
CA LYS A 123 -0.57 -0.29 33.42
C LYS A 123 -1.16 -1.67 33.27
N ASN A 124 -1.36 -2.25 34.45
CA ASN A 124 -2.18 -3.37 34.87
C ASN A 124 -3.62 -3.38 34.30
N ASN A 125 -3.78 -3.18 32.99
CA ASN A 125 -5.04 -3.40 32.31
C ASN A 125 -5.01 -4.82 31.77
N ALA A 126 -6.02 -5.60 32.17
CA ALA A 126 -6.30 -6.93 31.68
C ALA A 126 -6.03 -7.01 30.17
N LYS A 127 -5.53 -8.14 29.69
CA LYS A 127 -5.31 -8.43 28.27
C LYS A 127 -6.59 -8.12 27.47
N GLU A 128 -6.78 -6.87 27.06
CA GLU A 128 -7.89 -6.53 26.20
C GLU A 128 -7.62 -7.24 24.89
N SER A 129 -8.53 -8.14 24.52
CA SER A 129 -8.45 -8.78 23.22
C SER A 129 -8.50 -7.69 22.16
N ILE A 130 -7.58 -7.74 21.19
CA ILE A 130 -7.54 -6.83 20.03
C ILE A 130 -8.93 -6.75 19.38
N VAL A 131 -9.66 -7.87 19.38
CA VAL A 131 -11.04 -7.96 18.89
C VAL A 131 -12.00 -7.09 19.69
N THR A 132 -11.91 -7.12 21.03
CA THR A 132 -12.76 -6.32 21.92
C THR A 132 -12.50 -4.83 21.74
N SER A 133 -11.24 -4.40 21.72
CA SER A 133 -10.90 -2.98 21.50
C SER A 133 -11.32 -2.51 20.09
N THR A 134 -11.23 -3.38 19.07
CA THR A 134 -11.75 -3.10 17.72
C THR A 134 -13.27 -2.96 17.70
N LEU A 135 -13.98 -3.84 18.41
CA LEU A 135 -15.44 -3.82 18.50
C LEU A 135 -15.95 -2.56 19.23
N ILE A 136 -15.24 -2.12 20.28
CA ILE A 136 -15.52 -0.86 20.98
C ILE A 136 -15.33 0.33 20.02
N GLY A 137 -14.24 0.34 19.24
CA GLY A 137 -14.03 1.36 18.21
C GLY A 137 -15.16 1.40 17.17
N PHE A 138 -15.63 0.24 16.70
CA PHE A 138 -16.75 0.18 15.76
C PHE A 138 -18.05 0.70 16.38
N LYS A 139 -18.34 0.34 17.63
CA LYS A 139 -19.50 0.83 18.37
C LYS A 139 -19.44 2.35 18.59
N TYR A 140 -18.25 2.90 18.86
CA TYR A 140 -18.03 4.34 19.00
C TYR A 140 -18.35 5.10 17.70
N VAL A 141 -17.84 4.60 16.57
CA VAL A 141 -18.13 5.20 15.25
C VAL A 141 -19.62 5.13 14.94
N LYS A 142 -20.28 4.00 15.24
CA LYS A 142 -21.73 3.84 15.05
C LYS A 142 -22.56 4.82 15.89
N ASN A 143 -22.12 5.13 17.12
CA ASN A 143 -22.82 6.07 17.98
C ASN A 143 -22.66 7.54 17.55
N HIS A 144 -21.61 7.89 16.78
CA HIS A 144 -21.39 9.25 16.31
C HIS A 144 -21.84 9.39 14.84
N SER A 145 -23.11 9.75 14.63
CA SER A 145 -23.73 9.86 13.29
C SER A 145 -22.93 10.73 12.31
N ASN A 146 -22.37 11.86 12.77
CA ASN A 146 -21.55 12.74 11.92
C ASN A 146 -20.27 12.03 11.42
N LEU A 147 -19.58 11.29 12.30
CA LEU A 147 -18.35 10.58 11.95
C LEU A 147 -18.65 9.45 10.95
N LEU A 148 -19.73 8.70 11.19
CA LEU A 148 -20.18 7.62 10.32
C LEU A 148 -20.59 8.16 8.95
N MET A 149 -21.29 9.30 8.89
CA MET A 149 -21.65 9.96 7.63
C MET A 149 -20.41 10.34 6.81
N TYR A 150 -19.40 10.94 7.43
CA TYR A 150 -18.14 11.26 6.73
C TYR A 150 -17.40 10.02 6.24
N MET A 151 -17.35 8.96 7.06
CA MET A 151 -16.69 7.69 6.67
C MET A 151 -17.41 7.03 5.50
N LEU A 152 -18.75 6.96 5.51
CA LEU A 152 -19.53 6.41 4.40
C LEU A 152 -19.41 7.26 3.14
N ALA A 153 -19.52 8.58 3.25
CA ALA A 153 -19.39 9.48 2.10
C ALA A 153 -18.01 9.32 1.44
N MET A 154 -16.93 9.28 2.22
CA MET A 154 -15.58 9.03 1.72
C MET A 154 -15.43 7.62 1.14
N GLY A 155 -16.06 6.62 1.75
CA GLY A 155 -16.06 5.23 1.27
C GLY A 155 -16.73 5.08 -0.09
N ILE A 156 -17.94 5.63 -0.25
CA ILE A 156 -18.70 5.62 -1.51
C ILE A 156 -17.94 6.39 -2.58
N PHE A 157 -17.40 7.57 -2.25
CA PHE A 157 -16.58 8.33 -3.18
C PHE A 157 -15.35 7.54 -3.66
N ASN A 158 -14.64 6.88 -2.74
CA ASN A 158 -13.49 6.05 -3.07
C ASN A 158 -13.89 4.84 -3.94
N PHE A 159 -15.02 4.21 -3.64
CA PHE A 159 -15.55 3.10 -4.43
C PHE A 159 -15.90 3.51 -5.86
N CYS A 160 -16.67 4.59 -6.04
CA CYS A 160 -16.98 5.13 -7.36
C CYS A 160 -15.71 5.54 -8.12
N TYR A 161 -14.74 6.14 -7.42
CA TYR A 161 -13.45 6.50 -8.01
C TYR A 161 -12.65 5.28 -8.46
N ALA A 162 -12.62 4.19 -7.68
CA ALA A 162 -11.96 2.95 -8.05
C ALA A 162 -12.61 2.32 -9.29
N GLY A 163 -13.95 2.30 -9.36
CA GLY A 163 -14.68 1.84 -10.55
C GLY A 163 -14.36 2.67 -11.79
N PHE A 164 -14.30 4.00 -11.65
CA PHE A 164 -13.90 4.90 -12.73
C PHE A 164 -12.45 4.64 -13.20
N LEU A 165 -11.52 4.40 -12.28
CA LEU A 165 -10.12 4.11 -12.59
C LEU A 165 -9.95 2.81 -13.39
N LEU A 166 -10.79 1.81 -13.13
CA LEU A 166 -10.80 0.53 -13.83
C LEU A 166 -11.46 0.63 -15.22
N ALA A 167 -12.53 1.43 -15.34
CA ALA A 167 -13.25 1.64 -16.59
C ALA A 167 -12.47 2.56 -17.57
N ALA A 168 -11.60 3.42 -17.05
CA ALA A 168 -10.79 4.34 -17.83
C ALA A 168 -10.00 3.70 -19.00
N PRO A 169 -9.16 2.65 -18.80
CA PRO A 169 -8.45 2.00 -19.89
C PRO A 169 -9.38 1.33 -20.89
N TYR A 170 -10.54 0.81 -20.45
CA TYR A 170 -11.53 0.18 -21.31
C TYR A 170 -12.20 1.19 -22.26
N ILE A 171 -12.66 2.33 -21.71
CA ILE A 171 -13.27 3.41 -22.49
C ILE A 171 -12.26 4.02 -23.46
N ALA A 172 -11.01 4.20 -23.03
CA ALA A 172 -9.93 4.71 -23.88
C ALA A 172 -9.65 3.80 -25.08
N HIS A 173 -9.62 2.48 -24.87
CA HIS A 173 -9.34 1.53 -25.94
C HIS A 173 -10.52 1.41 -26.92
N HIS A 174 -11.76 1.41 -26.43
CA HIS A 174 -12.93 1.14 -27.26
C HIS A 174 -13.47 2.38 -27.99
N PHE A 175 -13.43 3.57 -27.37
CA PHE A 175 -13.98 4.79 -27.98
C PHE A 175 -12.92 5.67 -28.67
N PHE A 176 -11.66 5.62 -28.26
CA PHE A 176 -10.62 6.55 -28.75
C PHE A 176 -9.57 5.92 -29.69
N GLN A 177 -9.73 4.66 -30.10
CA GLN A 177 -8.87 3.95 -31.07
C GLN A 177 -7.35 4.09 -30.81
N GLY A 178 -6.93 4.24 -29.55
CA GLY A 178 -5.51 4.32 -29.21
C GLY A 178 -4.82 5.66 -29.54
N ASN A 179 -5.55 6.77 -29.75
CA ASN A 179 -4.92 8.08 -29.90
C ASN A 179 -4.28 8.52 -28.56
N SER A 180 -2.96 8.30 -28.46
CA SER A 180 -2.14 8.35 -27.25
C SER A 180 -2.17 9.70 -26.51
N THR A 181 -2.51 10.78 -27.21
CA THR A 181 -2.61 12.14 -26.67
C THR A 181 -3.81 12.29 -25.71
N ASN A 182 -4.97 11.73 -26.05
CA ASN A 182 -6.18 11.84 -25.21
C ASN A 182 -6.11 10.92 -23.98
N TYR A 183 -5.47 9.75 -24.11
CA TYR A 183 -5.21 8.87 -22.99
C TYR A 183 -4.25 9.50 -21.97
N SER A 184 -3.19 10.17 -22.45
CA SER A 184 -2.23 10.88 -21.60
C SER A 184 -2.86 12.06 -20.88
N PHE A 185 -3.75 12.80 -21.54
CA PHE A 185 -4.53 13.87 -20.92
C PHE A 185 -5.47 13.32 -19.82
N PHE A 186 -6.15 12.20 -20.08
CA PHE A 186 -7.00 11.55 -19.08
C PHE A 186 -6.20 11.01 -17.88
N ASN A 187 -5.04 10.41 -18.12
CA ASN A 187 -4.16 9.91 -17.05
C ASN A 187 -3.58 11.06 -16.21
N SER A 188 -3.45 12.26 -16.78
CA SER A 188 -3.06 13.48 -16.03
C SER A 188 -4.09 13.85 -14.95
N PHE A 189 -5.36 13.50 -15.13
CA PHE A 189 -6.40 13.64 -14.10
C PHE A 189 -6.14 12.76 -12.87
N ARG A 190 -5.38 11.64 -12.99
CA ARG A 190 -4.94 10.86 -11.81
C ARG A 190 -3.97 11.63 -10.92
N CYS A 191 -3.17 12.56 -11.47
CA CYS A 191 -2.28 13.42 -10.68
C CYS A 191 -3.06 14.37 -9.76
N TRP A 192 -4.31 14.72 -10.08
CA TRP A 192 -5.19 15.50 -9.20
C TRP A 192 -5.33 14.89 -7.79
N ARG A 193 -5.25 13.55 -7.67
CA ARG A 193 -5.31 12.85 -6.37
C ARG A 193 -4.20 13.26 -5.40
N ILE A 194 -3.03 13.62 -5.94
CA ILE A 194 -1.88 14.08 -5.15
C ILE A 194 -2.12 15.51 -4.65
N VAL A 195 -2.75 16.35 -5.48
CA VAL A 195 -3.14 17.73 -5.13
C VAL A 195 -4.25 17.72 -4.08
N GLY A 196 -5.29 16.90 -4.25
CA GLY A 196 -6.40 16.77 -3.30
C GLY A 196 -5.96 16.29 -1.91
N ARG A 197 -5.00 15.36 -1.84
CA ARG A 197 -4.40 14.97 -0.54
C ARG A 197 -3.67 16.13 0.13
N ARG A 198 -2.95 17.00 -0.61
CA ARG A 198 -2.25 18.15 -0.02
C ARG A 198 -3.21 19.19 0.59
N VAL A 199 -4.36 19.44 -0.04
CA VAL A 199 -5.35 20.41 0.47
C VAL A 199 -5.91 19.98 1.83
N VAL A 200 -6.12 18.68 2.04
CA VAL A 200 -6.61 18.14 3.32
C VAL A 200 -5.55 18.24 4.43
N TYR A 201 -4.26 18.13 4.11
CA TYR A 201 -3.19 18.30 5.09
C TYR A 201 -2.95 19.78 5.47
N PHE A 202 -3.12 20.70 4.52
CA PHE A 202 -2.99 22.15 4.79
C PHE A 202 -4.16 22.73 5.59
N SER A 203 -5.35 22.12 5.53
CA SER A 203 -6.50 22.54 6.34
C SER A 203 -6.38 22.17 7.84
N LYS A 204 -5.34 21.44 8.24
CA LYS A 204 -5.12 20.98 9.64
C LYS A 204 -3.89 21.60 10.31
N THR A 205 -3.20 22.53 9.65
CA THR A 205 -2.19 23.43 10.21
C THR A 205 -2.79 24.81 10.40
#